data_AF-A0AAD8LYI4-F1
#
_entry.id   AF-A0AAD8LYI4-F1
#
_cell.length_a   1.000
_cell.length_b   1.000
_cell.length_c   1.000
_cell.angle_alpha   90.00
_cell.angle_beta   90.00
_cell.angle_gamma   90.00
#
_symmetry.space_group_name_H-M   'P 1'
#
loop_
_entity.id
_entity.type
_entity.pdbx_description
1 polymer ?
#
loop_
_entity_poly.entity_id
_entity_poly.type
_entity_poly.pdbx_seq_one_letter_code
_entity_poly.pdbx_strand_id
1 'polypeptide(L)'
;MAFQKGNAVEVVSKEDGLAGSYYKAKVIKKLANKKYIVQYFNLVEEEDSKVPLREVVEEEELRPVPPKVPVTGGFSSGEIVDAFDNDGWWVGVVSHAKCPDIYEVRFESYKKAKFATSELRVHQDWVNSKYWLTSEYN
;
A
#
# COMPACT_ATOMS: atom_id res chain seq x y z
N MET A 1 -4.87 14.23 12.71
CA MET A 1 -3.42 14.21 13.02
C MET A 1 -2.71 14.75 11.79
N ALA A 2 -1.78 15.69 11.92
CA ALA A 2 -1.12 16.28 10.75
C ALA A 2 0.24 15.64 10.52
N PHE A 3 0.48 15.14 9.30
CA PHE A 3 1.78 14.62 8.91
C PHE A 3 2.82 15.74 8.88
N GLN A 4 4.04 15.44 9.32
CA GLN A 4 5.16 16.37 9.37
C GLN A 4 6.17 16.05 8.28
N LYS A 5 6.94 17.08 7.87
CA LYS A 5 8.07 16.90 6.97
C LYS A 5 8.98 15.79 7.50
N GLY A 6 9.31 14.83 6.64
CA GLY A 6 10.15 13.70 6.96
C GLY A 6 9.40 12.44 7.38
N ASN A 7 8.11 12.51 7.71
CA ASN A 7 7.32 11.31 7.99
C ASN A 7 7.25 10.40 6.76
N ALA A 8 7.40 9.10 6.98
CA ALA A 8 7.07 8.07 6.01
C ALA A 8 5.56 7.82 6.07
N VAL A 9 4.93 7.78 4.91
CA VAL A 9 3.49 7.62 4.70
C VAL A 9 3.26 6.66 3.54
N GLU A 10 2.03 6.20 3.39
CA GLU A 10 1.56 5.59 2.16
C GLU A 10 0.49 6.49 1.53
N VAL A 11 0.59 6.70 0.23
CA VAL A 11 -0.44 7.37 -0.57
C VAL A 11 -1.42 6.32 -1.06
N VAL A 12 -2.70 6.51 -0.75
CA VAL A 12 -3.82 5.69 -1.22
C VAL A 12 -4.21 6.22 -2.60
N SER A 13 -3.98 5.43 -3.65
CA SER A 13 -4.36 5.88 -4.99
C SER A 13 -5.87 5.80 -5.17
N LYS A 14 -6.45 6.90 -5.68
CA LYS A 14 -7.86 7.02 -6.09
C LYS A 14 -8.02 7.06 -7.61
N GLU A 15 -6.92 6.95 -8.34
CA GLU A 15 -6.95 6.98 -9.80
C GLU A 15 -7.55 5.69 -10.35
N ASP A 16 -8.36 5.83 -11.41
CA ASP A 16 -8.98 4.69 -12.07
C ASP A 16 -7.89 3.73 -12.60
N GLY A 17 -7.98 2.46 -12.19
CA GLY A 17 -6.98 1.44 -12.52
C GLY A 17 -5.84 1.31 -11.51
N LEU A 18 -5.69 2.26 -10.57
CA LEU A 18 -4.79 2.18 -9.41
C LEU A 18 -5.56 2.05 -8.09
N ALA A 19 -6.89 2.04 -8.12
CA ALA A 19 -7.72 1.82 -6.95
C ALA A 19 -7.30 0.55 -6.20
N GLY A 20 -7.17 0.65 -4.88
CA GLY A 20 -6.69 -0.44 -4.03
C GLY A 20 -5.16 -0.57 -3.95
N SER A 21 -4.41 0.43 -4.43
CA SER A 21 -2.96 0.48 -4.29
C SER A 21 -2.48 1.51 -3.25
N TYR A 22 -1.34 1.20 -2.63
CA TYR A 22 -0.67 2.04 -1.65
C TYR A 22 0.80 2.22 -2.01
N TYR A 23 1.20 3.46 -2.26
CA TYR A 23 2.57 3.79 -2.63
C TYR A 23 3.31 4.44 -1.48
N LYS A 24 4.46 3.87 -1.13
CA LYS A 24 5.28 4.40 -0.05
C LYS A 24 5.86 5.75 -0.46
N ALA A 25 5.70 6.75 0.40
CA ALA A 25 6.21 8.10 0.17
C ALA A 25 6.73 8.77 1.44
N LYS A 26 7.46 9.86 1.27
CA LYS A 26 7.96 10.74 2.33
C LYS A 26 7.34 12.11 2.20
N VAL A 27 6.84 12.66 3.30
CA VAL A 27 6.33 14.04 3.31
C VAL A 27 7.49 15.01 3.16
N ILE A 28 7.45 15.83 2.11
CA ILE A 28 8.45 16.86 1.83
C ILE A 28 8.02 18.20 2.43
N LYS A 29 6.73 18.52 2.32
CA LYS A 29 6.17 19.80 2.80
C LYS A 29 4.67 19.67 3.06
N LYS A 30 4.20 20.27 4.16
CA LYS A 30 2.78 20.53 4.37
C LYS A 30 2.38 21.84 3.69
N LEU A 31 1.27 21.84 2.98
CA LEU A 31 0.68 23.01 2.33
C LEU A 31 -0.58 23.48 3.09
N ALA A 32 -1.20 24.56 2.62
CA ALA A 32 -2.52 24.99 3.09
C ALA A 32 -3.61 23.97 2.66
N ASN A 33 -4.81 24.12 3.21
CA ASN A 33 -6.00 23.34 2.84
C ASN A 33 -5.78 21.82 2.90
N LYS A 34 -5.04 21.35 3.92
CA LYS A 34 -4.77 19.93 4.16
C LYS A 34 -4.06 19.20 2.99
N LYS A 35 -3.32 19.92 2.16
CA LYS A 35 -2.52 19.31 1.09
C LYS A 35 -1.06 19.11 1.50
N TYR A 36 -0.39 18.16 0.87
CA TYR A 36 0.99 17.80 1.15
C TYR A 36 1.75 17.59 -0.15
N ILE A 37 3.01 18.02 -0.20
CA ILE A 37 3.96 17.54 -1.20
C ILE A 37 4.60 16.28 -0.63
N VAL A 38 4.44 15.17 -1.34
CA VAL A 38 5.10 13.91 -1.03
C VAL A 38 6.13 13.57 -2.10
N GLN A 39 7.11 12.76 -1.74
CA GLN A 39 8.05 12.15 -2.66
C GLN A 39 7.96 10.65 -2.53
N TYR A 40 7.67 9.95 -3.62
CA TYR A 40 7.59 8.50 -3.63
C TYR A 40 8.97 7.86 -3.45
N PHE A 41 8.99 6.67 -2.85
CA PHE A 41 10.24 5.91 -2.69
C PHE A 41 10.60 5.12 -3.95
N ASN A 42 9.58 4.61 -4.65
CA ASN A 42 9.76 3.65 -5.74
C ASN A 42 9.25 4.18 -7.09
N LEU A 43 8.63 5.37 -7.13
CA LEU A 43 8.15 6.00 -8.36
C LEU A 43 9.09 7.14 -8.76
N VAL A 44 9.24 7.32 -10.07
CA VAL A 44 10.13 8.30 -10.71
C VAL A 44 9.36 9.12 -11.74
N GLU A 45 9.90 10.28 -12.12
CA GLU A 45 9.31 11.12 -13.16
C GLU A 45 9.38 10.43 -14.52
N GLU A 46 8.38 10.66 -15.38
CA GLU A 46 8.34 10.07 -16.73
C GLU A 46 9.49 10.53 -17.62
N GLU A 47 9.90 11.80 -17.47
CA GLU A 47 10.97 12.41 -18.26
C GLU A 47 12.37 12.02 -17.78
N ASP A 48 12.53 11.69 -16.49
CA ASP A 48 13.81 11.28 -15.92
C ASP A 48 13.64 10.24 -14.80
N SER A 49 13.94 8.98 -15.17
CA SER A 49 13.96 7.83 -14.25
C SER A 49 14.92 7.95 -13.05
N LYS A 50 15.78 8.97 -13.00
CA LYS A 50 16.67 9.23 -11.85
C LYS A 50 16.06 10.18 -10.84
N VAL A 51 14.97 10.87 -11.19
CA VAL A 51 14.29 11.84 -10.34
C VAL A 51 13.09 11.16 -9.67
N PRO A 52 13.05 11.07 -8.33
CA PRO A 52 11.90 10.53 -7.63
C PRO A 52 10.65 11.39 -7.85
N LEU A 53 9.52 10.74 -8.17
CA LEU A 53 8.25 11.41 -8.41
C LEU A 53 7.80 12.18 -7.17
N ARG A 54 7.33 13.40 -7.38
CA ARG A 54 6.69 14.23 -6.35
C ARG A 54 5.32 14.69 -6.79
N GLU A 55 4.38 14.62 -5.87
CA GLU A 55 3.00 15.00 -6.13
C GLU A 55 2.43 15.82 -4.98
N VAL A 56 1.38 16.59 -5.30
CA VAL A 56 0.53 17.25 -4.32
C VAL A 56 -0.67 16.35 -4.06
N VAL A 57 -0.79 15.85 -2.84
CA VAL A 57 -1.88 14.95 -2.42
C VAL A 57 -2.67 15.55 -1.27
N GLU A 58 -3.92 15.13 -1.12
CA GLU A 58 -4.80 15.53 -0.03
C GLU A 58 -4.56 14.69 1.23
N GLU A 59 -4.91 15.21 2.42
CA GLU A 59 -4.72 14.50 3.69
C GLU A 59 -5.45 13.17 3.73
N GLU A 60 -6.61 13.11 3.07
CA GLU A 60 -7.48 11.96 2.93
C GLU A 60 -6.90 10.87 2.00
N GLU A 61 -5.85 11.19 1.23
CA GLU A 61 -5.10 10.24 0.42
C GLU A 61 -3.86 9.72 1.16
N LEU A 62 -3.61 10.19 2.39
CA LEU A 62 -2.46 9.80 3.19
C LEU A 62 -2.85 8.93 4.37
N ARG A 63 -2.09 7.85 4.56
CA ARG A 63 -2.06 7.08 5.81
C ARG A 63 -0.63 6.95 6.32
N PRO A 64 -0.41 6.73 7.63
CA PRO A 64 0.90 6.33 8.11
C PRO A 64 1.34 5.01 7.45
N VAL A 65 2.63 4.67 7.54
CA VAL A 65 3.04 3.30 7.18
C VAL A 65 2.41 2.33 8.19
N PRO A 66 1.76 1.23 7.76
CA PRO A 66 1.15 0.28 8.67
C PRO A 66 2.21 -0.37 9.58
N PRO A 67 1.85 -0.68 10.84
CA PRO A 67 2.72 -1.42 11.73
C PRO A 67 3.02 -2.80 11.15
N LYS A 68 4.21 -3.34 11.44
CA LYS A 68 4.53 -4.71 11.00
C LYS A 68 3.69 -5.71 11.80
N VAL A 69 2.88 -6.49 11.11
CA VAL A 69 2.20 -7.66 11.67
C VAL A 69 3.04 -8.90 11.36
N PRO A 70 3.58 -9.62 12.36
CA PRO A 70 4.31 -10.86 12.13
C PRO A 70 3.41 -11.93 11.51
N VAL A 71 3.86 -12.56 10.43
CA VAL A 71 3.17 -13.68 9.79
C VAL A 71 3.83 -14.98 10.28
N THR A 72 3.14 -15.72 11.13
CA THR A 72 3.59 -17.01 11.65
C THR A 72 2.79 -18.13 11.00
N GLY A 73 3.43 -18.98 10.19
CA GLY A 73 2.76 -20.10 9.51
C GLY A 73 2.22 -19.80 8.11
N GLY A 74 2.45 -18.59 7.59
CA GLY A 74 2.06 -18.20 6.23
C GLY A 74 0.63 -17.64 6.14
N PHE A 75 0.13 -17.52 4.91
CA PHE A 75 -1.23 -17.04 4.62
C PHE A 75 -2.19 -18.17 4.23
N SER A 76 -3.47 -18.00 4.57
CA SER A 76 -4.54 -18.95 4.27
C SER A 76 -5.37 -18.50 3.06
N SER A 77 -6.02 -19.45 2.37
CA SER A 77 -6.99 -19.11 1.32
C SER A 77 -8.15 -18.29 1.91
N GLY A 78 -8.53 -17.21 1.25
CA GLY A 78 -9.55 -16.26 1.69
C GLY A 78 -9.02 -15.07 2.50
N GLU A 79 -7.76 -15.11 2.96
CA GLU A 79 -7.18 -13.96 3.67
C GLU A 79 -6.96 -12.77 2.73
N ILE A 80 -7.24 -11.58 3.25
CA ILE A 80 -6.99 -10.31 2.56
C ILE A 80 -5.56 -9.89 2.86
N VAL A 81 -4.79 -9.63 1.81
CA VAL A 81 -3.38 -9.27 1.87
C VAL A 81 -3.12 -8.04 1.02
N ASP A 82 -2.07 -7.31 1.37
CA ASP A 82 -1.44 -6.40 0.42
C ASP A 82 -0.28 -7.14 -0.26
N ALA A 83 -0.29 -7.21 -1.58
CA ALA A 83 0.79 -7.78 -2.39
C ALA A 83 1.65 -6.68 -3.00
N PHE A 84 2.97 -6.80 -2.90
CA PHE A 84 3.90 -5.82 -3.47
C PHE A 84 4.09 -6.09 -4.96
N ASP A 85 3.55 -5.22 -5.81
CA ASP A 85 3.62 -5.31 -7.27
C ASP A 85 3.62 -3.90 -7.87
N ASN A 86 4.27 -3.71 -9.03
CA ASN A 86 4.40 -2.42 -9.72
C ASN A 86 4.73 -1.26 -8.76
N ASP A 87 5.76 -1.44 -7.93
CA ASP A 87 6.31 -0.45 -7.00
C ASP A 87 5.39 -0.02 -5.83
N GLY A 88 4.21 -0.64 -5.70
CA GLY A 88 3.21 -0.37 -4.67
C GLY A 88 2.68 -1.63 -3.99
N TRP A 89 1.88 -1.42 -2.95
CA TRP A 89 1.14 -2.48 -2.25
C TRP A 89 -0.29 -2.52 -2.77
N TRP A 90 -0.75 -3.68 -3.24
CA TRP A 90 -2.07 -3.86 -3.85
C TRP A 90 -2.93 -4.80 -3.03
N VAL A 91 -4.15 -4.36 -2.72
CA VAL A 91 -5.13 -5.19 -2.00
C VAL A 91 -5.54 -6.38 -2.86
N GLY A 92 -5.44 -7.57 -2.30
CA GLY A 92 -5.87 -8.81 -2.93
C GLY A 92 -6.31 -9.86 -1.92
N VAL A 93 -6.83 -10.97 -2.44
CA VAL A 93 -7.28 -12.10 -1.64
C VAL A 93 -6.50 -13.35 -2.04
N VAL A 94 -5.96 -14.07 -1.07
CA VAL A 94 -5.26 -15.33 -1.31
C VAL A 94 -6.24 -16.36 -1.86
N SER A 95 -6.04 -16.84 -3.09
CA SER A 95 -6.89 -17.87 -3.69
C SER A 95 -6.40 -19.28 -3.35
N HIS A 96 -5.09 -19.50 -3.34
CA HIS A 96 -4.51 -20.83 -3.06
C HIS A 96 -3.06 -20.73 -2.58
N ALA A 97 -2.67 -21.60 -1.65
CA ALA A 97 -1.27 -21.83 -1.29
C ALA A 97 -0.74 -22.99 -2.14
N LYS A 98 0.11 -22.71 -3.13
CA LYS A 98 0.52 -23.71 -4.15
C LYS A 98 1.75 -24.53 -3.75
N CYS A 99 2.66 -23.93 -3.01
CA CYS A 99 3.93 -24.48 -2.55
C CYS A 99 4.23 -23.86 -1.17
N PRO A 100 5.17 -24.42 -0.36
CA PRO A 100 5.65 -23.67 0.79
C PRO A 100 6.09 -22.28 0.33
N ASP A 101 5.54 -21.24 0.98
CA ASP A 101 5.87 -19.83 0.81
C ASP A 101 5.52 -19.16 -0.54
N ILE A 102 4.75 -19.81 -1.43
CA ILE A 102 4.21 -19.16 -2.65
C ILE A 102 2.68 -19.17 -2.64
N TYR A 103 2.12 -17.97 -2.74
CA TYR A 103 0.68 -17.71 -2.70
C TYR A 103 0.20 -17.20 -4.04
N GLU A 104 -0.93 -17.72 -4.52
CA GLU A 104 -1.69 -17.10 -5.60
C GLU A 104 -2.65 -16.08 -4.99
N VAL A 105 -2.56 -14.82 -5.41
CA VAL A 105 -3.42 -13.72 -4.96
C VAL A 105 -4.30 -13.28 -6.12
N ARG A 106 -5.60 -13.11 -5.85
CA ARG A 106 -6.59 -12.55 -6.78
C ARG A 106 -6.84 -11.09 -6.42
N PHE A 107 -6.75 -10.21 -7.41
CA PHE A 107 -7.05 -8.79 -7.27
C PHE A 107 -8.50 -8.48 -7.67
N GLU A 108 -8.98 -7.27 -7.36
CA GLU A 108 -10.32 -6.80 -7.72
C GLU A 108 -10.59 -6.90 -9.24
N SER A 109 -9.57 -6.68 -10.06
CA SER A 109 -9.62 -6.85 -11.52
C SER A 109 -9.79 -8.31 -12.00
N TYR A 110 -9.97 -9.27 -11.08
CA TYR A 110 -10.01 -10.72 -11.29
C TYR A 110 -8.70 -11.35 -11.81
N LYS A 111 -7.67 -10.53 -12.07
CA LYS A 111 -6.32 -11.01 -12.35
C LYS A 111 -5.76 -11.76 -11.16
N LYS A 112 -4.89 -12.73 -11.44
CA LYS A 112 -4.18 -13.51 -10.44
C LYS A 112 -2.69 -13.46 -10.70
N ALA A 113 -1.90 -13.32 -9.65
CA ALA A 113 -0.45 -13.42 -9.69
C ALA A 113 0.08 -14.23 -8.51
N LYS A 114 1.35 -14.64 -8.59
CA LYS A 114 2.02 -15.42 -7.55
C LYS A 114 3.01 -14.55 -6.81
N PHE A 115 3.02 -14.65 -5.49
CA PHE A 115 3.88 -13.87 -4.60
C PHE A 115 4.53 -14.78 -3.57
N ALA A 116 5.78 -14.47 -3.23
CA ALA A 116 6.46 -15.05 -2.08
C ALA A 116 5.93 -14.43 -0.77
N THR A 117 6.12 -15.12 0.37
CA THR A 117 5.78 -14.58 1.70
C THR A 117 6.36 -13.19 1.96
N SER A 118 7.57 -12.89 1.46
CA SER A 118 8.24 -11.59 1.63
C SER A 118 7.61 -10.44 0.82
N GLU A 119 6.80 -10.77 -0.18
CA GLU A 119 6.11 -9.82 -1.06
C GLU A 119 4.66 -9.59 -0.60
N LEU A 120 4.25 -10.24 0.49
CA LEU A 120 2.92 -10.11 1.08
C LEU A 120 3.00 -9.53 2.48
N ARG A 121 1.94 -8.80 2.86
CA ARG A 121 1.68 -8.43 4.25
C ARG A 121 0.19 -8.54 4.55
N VAL A 122 -0.13 -8.66 5.83
CA VAL A 122 -1.53 -8.59 6.30
C VAL A 122 -2.11 -7.24 5.89
N HIS A 123 -3.27 -7.26 5.24
CA HIS A 123 -3.97 -6.04 4.87
C HIS A 123 -4.47 -5.30 6.12
N GLN A 124 -4.28 -3.98 6.15
CA GLN A 124 -4.72 -3.14 7.25
C GLN A 124 -5.36 -1.84 6.74
N ASP A 125 -6.48 -1.48 7.34
CA ASP A 125 -7.19 -0.24 7.09
C ASP A 125 -6.80 0.83 8.11
N TRP A 126 -6.60 2.05 7.62
CA TRP A 126 -6.40 3.23 8.48
C TRP A 126 -7.74 3.92 8.71
N VAL A 127 -8.34 3.68 9.88
CA VAL A 127 -9.73 4.05 10.14
C VAL A 127 -9.81 5.38 10.90
N ASN A 128 -10.69 6.28 10.43
CA ASN A 128 -11.00 7.57 11.05
C ASN A 128 -9.77 8.43 11.37
N SER A 129 -8.71 8.27 10.57
CA SER A 129 -7.41 8.92 10.80
C SER A 129 -6.84 8.73 12.20
N LYS A 130 -7.11 7.56 12.84
CA LYS A 130 -6.85 7.34 14.26
C LYS A 130 -6.21 5.99 14.59
N TYR A 131 -6.66 4.88 14.03
CA TYR A 131 -6.16 3.55 14.38
C TYR A 131 -6.13 2.60 13.20
N TRP A 132 -5.25 1.59 13.30
CA TRP A 132 -5.14 0.50 12.33
C TRP A 132 -6.11 -0.62 12.69
N LEU A 133 -6.78 -1.17 11.69
CA LEU A 133 -7.60 -2.37 11.80
C LEU A 133 -7.07 -3.41 10.81
N THR A 134 -6.84 -4.64 11.27
CA THR A 134 -6.57 -5.78 10.37
C THR A 134 -7.89 -6.23 9.77
N SER A 135 -7.97 -6.32 8.45
CA SER A 135 -9.22 -6.67 7.79
C SER A 135 -9.39 -8.19 7.85
N GLU A 136 -10.43 -8.63 8.55
CA GLU A 136 -10.85 -10.04 8.57
C GLU A 136 -12.00 -10.22 7.56
N TYR A 137 -12.00 -11.33 6.84
CA TYR A 137 -13.12 -11.70 5.98
C TYR A 137 -14.29 -12.15 6.86
N ASN A 138 -15.41 -11.43 6.84
CA ASN A 138 -16.67 -11.87 7.45
C ASN A 138 -17.37 -12.90 6.56
#